data_AF-U6F1D7-F1
#
_entry.id   AF-U6F1D7-F1
#
_cell.length_a   1.000
_cell.length_b   1.000
_cell.length_c   1.000
_cell.angle_alpha   90.00
_cell.angle_beta   90.00
_cell.angle_gamma   90.00
#
_symmetry.space_group_name_H-M   'P 1'
#
loop_
_entity.id
_entity.type
_entity.pdbx_description
1 polymer ?
#
loop_
_entity_poly.entity_id
_entity_poly.type
_entity_poly.pdbx_seq_one_letter_code
_entity_poly.pdbx_strand_id
1 'polypeptide(L)'
;MPGNPMRYTAVPELESTMKTMGWWGEAGINAANVAMSATETSTTNSRVLGVDPMNKKGIGEEDFVTIVLPYIHSAREGVKLLGNI
;
A
#
# COMPACT_ATOMS: atom_id res chain seq x y z
N MET A 1 0.66 9.20 11.19
CA MET A 1 1.09 7.78 11.16
C MET A 1 1.82 7.45 12.45
N PRO A 2 1.92 6.16 12.87
CA PRO A 2 2.62 5.78 14.09
C PRO A 2 4.09 6.26 14.10
N GLY A 3 4.62 6.61 15.26
CA GLY A 3 5.93 7.27 15.38
C GLY A 3 7.17 6.38 15.13
N ASN A 4 7.00 5.06 14.98
CA ASN A 4 8.11 4.09 14.93
C ASN A 4 7.97 3.13 13.72
N PRO A 5 8.24 3.59 12.48
CA PRO A 5 8.26 2.69 11.32
C PRO A 5 9.46 1.73 11.38
N MET A 6 9.23 0.47 11.04
CA MET A 6 10.30 -0.51 10.82
C MET A 6 11.00 -0.28 9.48
N ARG A 7 12.29 -0.64 9.42
CA ARG A 7 13.01 -0.77 8.14
C ARG A 7 12.35 -1.84 7.28
N TYR A 8 12.29 -1.60 5.97
CA TYR A 8 11.83 -2.56 4.97
C TYR A 8 12.59 -2.38 3.66
N THR A 9 12.64 -3.42 2.83
CA THR A 9 13.08 -3.32 1.42
C THR A 9 11.93 -2.83 0.55
N ALA A 10 12.20 -2.17 -0.56
CA ALA A 10 11.18 -1.72 -1.52
C ALA A 10 11.67 -1.92 -2.97
N VAL A 11 10.75 -1.90 -3.93
CA VAL A 11 11.03 -1.86 -5.37
C VAL A 11 10.44 -0.57 -5.95
N PRO A 12 11.03 0.61 -5.63
CA PRO A 12 10.44 1.89 -5.98
C PRO A 12 10.48 2.18 -7.48
N GLU A 13 9.64 3.13 -7.90
CA GLU A 13 9.67 3.71 -9.24
C GLU A 13 11.04 4.32 -9.60
N LEU A 14 11.33 4.42 -10.90
CA LEU A 14 12.55 5.03 -11.42
C LEU A 14 12.71 6.47 -10.91
N GLU A 15 13.95 6.83 -10.57
CA GLU A 15 14.28 8.16 -10.06
C GLU A 15 13.83 9.29 -11.01
N SER A 16 13.86 9.05 -12.32
CA SER A 16 13.47 10.00 -13.35
C SER A 16 11.97 10.32 -13.37
N THR A 17 11.12 9.41 -12.90
CA THR A 17 9.65 9.51 -12.93
C THR A 17 9.03 9.69 -11.54
N MET A 18 9.79 9.42 -10.47
CA MET A 18 9.33 9.49 -9.08
C MET A 18 8.76 10.88 -8.68
N LYS A 19 9.27 11.98 -9.25
CA LYS A 19 8.75 13.33 -8.96
C LYS A 19 7.33 13.58 -9.49
N THR A 20 6.93 12.86 -10.54
CA THR A 20 5.62 13.04 -11.18
C THR A 20 4.65 11.94 -10.78
N MET A 21 5.15 10.72 -10.59
CA MET A 21 4.32 9.54 -10.31
C MET A 21 4.20 9.24 -8.82
N GLY A 22 5.18 9.63 -8.00
CA GLY A 22 5.26 9.27 -6.58
C GLY A 22 6.25 8.14 -6.31
N TRP A 23 6.25 7.61 -5.08
CA TRP A 23 7.24 6.65 -4.58
C TRP A 23 7.06 5.21 -5.11
N TRP A 24 5.83 4.70 -5.15
CA TRP A 24 5.48 3.35 -5.64
C TRP A 24 6.33 2.23 -5.03
N GLY A 25 6.13 1.91 -3.75
CA GLY A 25 6.96 0.92 -3.05
C GLY A 25 6.89 -0.52 -3.58
N GLU A 26 5.83 -0.84 -4.35
CA GLU A 26 5.53 -2.13 -5.05
C GLU A 26 5.54 -3.37 -4.15
N ALA A 27 6.70 -3.82 -3.70
CA ALA A 27 6.83 -4.96 -2.79
C ALA A 27 8.02 -4.83 -1.85
N GLY A 28 7.94 -5.54 -0.72
CA GLY A 28 8.97 -5.46 0.30
C GLY A 28 8.86 -6.50 1.40
N ILE A 29 9.93 -6.60 2.19
CA ILE A 29 9.99 -7.37 3.43
C ILE A 29 10.48 -6.43 4.54
N ASN A 30 9.74 -6.37 5.65
CA ASN A 30 10.11 -5.54 6.79
C ASN A 30 11.04 -6.24 7.79
N ALA A 31 11.52 -5.51 8.79
CA ALA A 31 12.42 -6.02 9.83
C ALA A 31 11.81 -7.15 10.71
N ALA A 32 10.49 -7.33 10.68
CA ALA A 32 9.78 -8.43 11.34
C ALA A 32 9.57 -9.65 10.40
N ASN A 33 10.22 -9.68 9.23
CA ASN A 33 10.08 -10.72 8.19
C ASN A 33 8.65 -10.87 7.65
N VAL A 34 7.86 -9.79 7.65
CA VAL A 34 6.57 -9.76 6.96
C VAL A 34 6.80 -9.27 5.53
N ALA A 35 6.26 -10.00 4.57
CA ALA A 35 6.27 -9.62 3.16
C ALA A 35 4.93 -8.98 2.75
N MET A 36 4.99 -8.01 1.86
CA MET A 36 3.82 -7.40 1.21
C MET A 36 4.19 -7.08 -0.24
N SER A 37 3.26 -7.33 -1.16
CA SER A 37 3.27 -6.82 -2.53
C SER A 37 1.91 -6.15 -2.75
N ALA A 38 1.95 -4.96 -3.32
CA ALA A 38 0.79 -4.16 -3.65
C ALA A 38 1.07 -3.41 -4.97
N THR A 39 0.29 -3.61 -6.04
CA THR A 39 -1.01 -4.31 -6.10
C THR A 39 -1.14 -5.26 -7.28
N GLU A 40 -2.23 -6.01 -7.26
CA GLU A 40 -2.79 -6.61 -8.46
C GLU A 40 -4.07 -5.83 -8.78
N THR A 41 -4.03 -5.00 -9.83
CA THR A 41 -5.21 -4.27 -10.28
C THR A 41 -6.31 -5.26 -10.66
N SER A 42 -7.46 -5.16 -9.99
CA SER A 42 -8.60 -6.06 -10.23
C SER A 42 -9.78 -5.35 -10.88
N THR A 43 -10.91 -6.04 -10.98
CA THR A 43 -12.12 -5.54 -11.63
C THR A 43 -13.21 -5.19 -10.61
N THR A 44 -14.15 -4.34 -11.01
CA THR A 44 -15.34 -3.98 -10.23
C THR A 44 -16.57 -3.95 -11.16
N ASN A 45 -17.75 -3.67 -10.63
CA ASN A 45 -18.99 -3.58 -11.42
C ASN A 45 -19.83 -2.36 -11.03
N SER A 46 -20.69 -1.92 -11.95
CA SER A 46 -21.49 -0.71 -11.77
C SER A 46 -22.49 -0.78 -10.60
N ARG A 47 -22.90 -1.98 -10.16
CA ARG A 47 -23.83 -2.13 -9.02
C ARG A 47 -23.17 -1.74 -7.71
N VAL A 48 -21.94 -2.21 -7.45
CA VAL A 48 -21.22 -1.84 -6.21
C VAL A 48 -20.73 -0.40 -6.27
N LEU A 49 -20.24 0.07 -7.42
CA LEU A 49 -19.82 1.47 -7.60
C LEU A 49 -20.98 2.47 -7.45
N GLY A 50 -22.23 2.04 -7.66
CA GLY A 50 -23.41 2.86 -7.39
C GLY A 50 -23.71 3.04 -5.90
N VAL A 51 -23.22 2.13 -5.04
CA VAL A 51 -23.38 2.19 -3.58
C VAL A 51 -22.14 2.81 -2.92
N ASP A 52 -20.96 2.40 -3.36
CA ASP A 52 -19.66 2.85 -2.86
C ASP A 52 -18.74 3.26 -4.03
N PRO A 53 -18.82 4.51 -4.50
CA PRO A 53 -18.04 4.99 -5.64
C PRO A 53 -16.57 5.21 -5.27
N MET A 54 -15.69 5.13 -6.27
CA MET A 54 -14.26 5.40 -6.09
C MET A 54 -14.01 6.81 -5.53
N ASN A 55 -13.18 6.89 -4.48
CA ASN A 55 -12.74 8.16 -3.93
C ASN A 55 -11.51 8.70 -4.67
N LYS A 56 -11.68 9.76 -5.47
CA LYS A 56 -10.59 10.41 -6.23
C LYS A 56 -9.47 11.01 -5.36
N LYS A 57 -9.71 11.21 -4.07
CA LYS A 57 -8.73 11.69 -3.09
C LYS A 57 -8.34 10.59 -2.09
N GLY A 58 -8.68 9.34 -2.40
CA GLY A 58 -8.32 8.18 -1.61
C GLY A 58 -6.85 7.81 -1.78
N ILE A 59 -6.50 6.66 -1.20
CA ILE A 59 -5.20 6.02 -1.38
C ILE A 59 -5.22 5.06 -2.57
N GLY A 60 -4.07 4.89 -3.21
CA GLY A 60 -3.91 3.98 -4.34
C GLY A 60 -2.76 2.99 -4.16
N GLU A 61 -2.50 2.24 -5.22
CA GLU A 61 -1.40 1.27 -5.30
C GLU A 61 -0.06 1.87 -4.87
N GLU A 62 0.18 3.11 -5.25
CA GLU A 62 1.38 3.89 -4.96
C GLU A 62 1.68 4.04 -3.46
N ASP A 63 0.64 3.93 -2.61
CA ASP A 63 0.72 4.22 -1.18
C ASP A 63 0.83 2.97 -0.31
N PHE A 64 0.18 1.87 -0.70
CA PHE A 64 -0.16 0.76 0.20
C PHE A 64 1.05 0.17 0.92
N VAL A 65 2.15 -0.10 0.21
CA VAL A 65 3.37 -0.66 0.84
C VAL A 65 3.91 0.30 1.89
N THR A 66 4.01 1.59 1.57
CA THR A 66 4.63 2.62 2.42
C THR A 66 3.83 2.88 3.68
N ILE A 67 2.49 2.86 3.58
CA ILE A 67 1.60 3.20 4.70
C ILE A 67 1.26 1.99 5.59
N VAL A 68 1.54 0.76 5.14
CA VAL A 68 1.21 -0.48 5.87
C VAL A 68 2.46 -1.22 6.33
N LEU A 69 3.35 -1.61 5.41
CA LEU A 69 4.43 -2.56 5.66
C LEU A 69 5.38 -2.17 6.82
N PRO A 70 5.73 -0.89 7.04
CA PRO A 70 6.58 -0.48 8.15
C PRO A 70 5.93 -0.63 9.54
N TYR A 71 4.62 -0.86 9.63
CA TYR A 71 3.86 -0.75 10.89
C TYR A 71 3.27 -2.07 11.39
N ILE A 72 3.58 -3.20 10.74
CA ILE A 72 2.96 -4.51 11.00
C ILE A 72 3.97 -5.59 11.36
N HIS A 73 3.64 -6.47 12.31
CA HIS A 73 4.50 -7.58 12.76
C HIS A 73 3.98 -8.95 12.31
N SER A 74 2.84 -8.99 11.62
CA SER A 74 2.33 -10.19 10.96
C SER A 74 1.56 -9.84 9.69
N ALA A 75 1.43 -10.80 8.76
CA ALA A 75 0.58 -10.63 7.58
C ALA A 75 -0.89 -10.32 7.95
N ARG A 76 -1.38 -10.91 9.04
CA ARG A 76 -2.75 -10.66 9.54
C ARG A 76 -2.93 -9.22 10.05
N GLU A 77 -1.90 -8.64 10.66
CA GLU A 77 -1.91 -7.22 11.02
C GLU A 77 -1.92 -6.34 9.77
N GLY A 78 -1.19 -6.70 8.72
CA GLY A 78 -1.26 -6.06 7.40
C GLY A 78 -2.68 -5.96 6.86
N VAL A 79 -3.39 -7.09 6.84
CA VAL A 79 -4.79 -7.13 6.39
C VAL A 79 -5.69 -6.22 7.23
N LYS A 80 -5.54 -6.25 8.56
CA LYS A 80 -6.36 -5.44 9.47
C LYS A 80 -6.04 -3.96 9.36
N LEU A 81 -4.77 -3.58 9.23
CA LEU A 81 -4.36 -2.20 9.12
C LEU A 81 -4.85 -1.60 7.81
N LEU A 82 -4.61 -2.25 6.67
CA LEU A 82 -5.07 -1.77 5.37
C LEU A 82 -6.60 -1.64 5.31
N GLY A 83 -7.35 -2.59 5.89
CA GLY A 83 -8.81 -2.50 5.93
C GLY A 83 -9.40 -1.45 6.87
N ASN A 84 -8.59 -0.81 7.74
CA ASN A 84 -9.03 0.26 8.65
C ASN A 84 -8.63 1.67 8.17
N ILE A 85 -7.87 1.77 7.07
CA ILE A 85 -7.49 3.04 6.44
C ILE A 85 -8.60 3.45 5.47
#